data_AF-Q2SHN0-F1
#
_entry.id   AF-Q2SHN0-F1
#
_cell.length_a   1.000
_cell.length_b   1.000
_cell.length_c   1.000
_cell.angle_alpha   90.00
_cell.angle_beta   90.00
_cell.angle_gamma   90.00
#
_symmetry.space_group_name_H-M   'P 1'
#
loop_
_entity.id
_entity.type
_entity.pdbx_description
1 polymer ?
#
loop_
_entity_poly.entity_id
_entity_poly.type
_entity_poly.pdbx_seq_one_letter_code
_entity_poly.pdbx_strand_id
1 'polypeptide(L)'
;MKAIHKYRLEGPQTANRIKLKEGARIVRSEYLVTEKAVFIWVEEPLAVEIPSQPRLFYVVMSGEPVPEDYCYLDTALDPFGPEAYHVFEAPEEELNLSAA
;
A
#
# COMPACT_ATOMS: atom_id res chain seq x y z
N MET A 1 5.45 -22.24 0.99
CA MET A 1 5.66 -21.56 -0.32
C MET A 1 5.04 -20.17 -0.25
N LYS A 2 5.58 -19.19 -0.99
CA LYS A 2 5.07 -17.82 -1.06
C LYS A 2 4.91 -17.38 -2.51
N ALA A 3 4.07 -16.38 -2.76
CA ALA A 3 3.91 -15.72 -4.06
C ALA A 3 4.02 -14.20 -3.90
N ILE A 4 4.31 -13.50 -5.00
CA ILE A 4 4.26 -12.04 -5.03
C ILE A 4 3.06 -11.62 -5.87
N HIS A 5 2.15 -10.88 -5.26
CA HIS A 5 0.96 -10.32 -5.90
C HIS A 5 1.12 -8.82 -6.10
N LYS A 6 0.55 -8.32 -7.20
CA LYS A 6 0.59 -6.90 -7.57
C LYS A 6 -0.77 -6.27 -7.31
N TYR A 7 -0.78 -5.16 -6.57
CA TYR A 7 -1.99 -4.40 -6.25
C TYR A 7 -1.85 -2.97 -6.72
N ARG A 8 -2.94 -2.41 -7.28
CA ARG A 8 -3.04 -0.99 -7.61
C ARG A 8 -3.45 -0.23 -6.35
N LEU A 9 -2.80 0.89 -6.09
CA LEU A 9 -3.28 1.88 -5.13
C LEU A 9 -3.96 3.01 -5.91
N GLU A 10 -5.11 3.43 -5.43
CA GLU A 10 -5.81 4.64 -5.84
C GLU A 10 -4.98 5.89 -5.45
N GLY A 11 -5.35 7.03 -6.03
CA GLY A 11 -4.59 8.28 -5.98
C GLY A 11 -4.38 8.85 -4.57
N PRO A 12 -3.75 10.03 -4.49
CA PRO A 12 -3.33 10.63 -3.23
C PRO A 12 -4.49 10.74 -2.21
N GLN A 13 -4.19 10.42 -0.95
CA GLN A 13 -5.10 10.55 0.20
C GLN A 13 -6.37 9.67 0.13
N THR A 14 -6.42 8.69 -0.78
CA THR A 14 -7.47 7.65 -0.79
C THR A 14 -7.03 6.43 0.01
N ALA A 15 -7.91 5.95 0.89
CA ALA A 15 -7.68 4.72 1.66
C ALA A 15 -7.81 3.48 0.76
N ASN A 16 -6.72 2.72 0.64
CA ASN A 16 -6.68 1.49 -0.15
C ASN A 16 -6.78 0.26 0.76
N ARG A 17 -7.97 -0.33 0.82
CA ARG A 17 -8.23 -1.52 1.64
C ARG A 17 -7.91 -2.79 0.87
N ILE A 18 -6.84 -3.50 1.25
CA ILE A 18 -6.43 -4.76 0.62
C ILE A 18 -6.48 -5.88 1.67
N LYS A 19 -7.11 -7.00 1.32
CA LYS A 19 -7.09 -8.21 2.15
C LYS A 19 -5.81 -8.98 1.86
N LEU A 20 -4.93 -9.06 2.85
CA LEU A 20 -3.65 -9.76 2.75
C LEU A 20 -3.57 -10.85 3.82
N LYS A 21 -2.86 -11.93 3.54
CA LYS A 21 -2.62 -12.97 4.53
C LYS A 21 -1.72 -12.49 5.66
N GLU A 22 -1.93 -13.04 6.85
CA GLU A 22 -1.02 -12.81 7.98
C GLU A 22 0.43 -13.15 7.57
N GLY A 23 1.37 -12.29 7.93
CA GLY A 23 2.78 -12.40 7.52
C GLY A 23 3.08 -11.89 6.11
N ALA A 24 2.12 -11.25 5.43
CA ALA A 24 2.37 -10.56 4.17
C ALA A 24 3.34 -9.38 4.34
N ARG A 25 4.25 -9.22 3.36
CA ARG A 25 5.25 -8.14 3.35
C ARG A 25 5.22 -7.40 2.02
N ILE A 26 5.19 -6.07 2.08
CA ILE A 26 5.39 -5.22 0.91
C ILE A 26 6.88 -5.29 0.55
N VAL A 27 7.17 -5.63 -0.70
CA VAL A 27 8.55 -5.81 -1.18
C VAL A 27 8.98 -4.75 -2.18
N ARG A 28 8.03 -4.01 -2.76
CA ARG A 28 8.29 -2.93 -3.72
C ARG A 28 7.04 -2.08 -3.91
N SER A 29 7.22 -0.79 -4.15
CA SER A 29 6.25 0.09 -4.80
C SER A 29 6.82 0.67 -6.10
N GLU A 30 5.96 0.94 -7.07
CA GLU A 30 6.36 1.57 -8.33
C GLU A 30 5.22 2.38 -8.93
N TYR A 31 5.54 3.52 -9.52
CA TYR A 31 4.58 4.32 -10.28
C TYR A 31 4.61 3.86 -11.73
N LEU A 32 3.49 3.30 -12.20
CA LEU A 32 3.37 2.86 -13.59
C LEU A 32 2.77 3.99 -14.43
N VAL A 33 3.62 4.64 -15.22
CA VAL A 33 3.29 5.80 -16.06
C VAL A 33 2.12 5.52 -17.01
N THR A 34 2.05 4.30 -17.57
CA THR A 34 0.97 3.88 -18.47
C THR A 34 -0.39 3.84 -17.81
N GLU A 35 -0.41 3.61 -16.49
CA GLU A 35 -1.63 3.49 -15.67
C GLU A 35 -1.91 4.74 -14.83
N LYS A 36 -0.93 5.65 -14.76
CA LYS A 36 -0.92 6.84 -13.90
C LYS A 36 -1.30 6.50 -12.45
N ALA A 37 -0.70 5.45 -11.92
CA ALA A 37 -1.01 4.93 -10.59
C ALA A 37 0.20 4.28 -9.93
N VAL A 38 0.19 4.29 -8.60
CA VAL A 38 1.14 3.53 -7.79
C VAL A 38 0.66 2.09 -7.67
N PHE A 39 1.59 1.15 -7.79
CA PHE A 39 1.38 -0.25 -7.52
C PHE A 39 2.30 -0.71 -6.41
N ILE A 40 1.83 -1.65 -5.60
CA ILE A 40 2.63 -2.36 -4.62
C ILE A 40 2.71 -3.85 -4.96
N TRP A 41 3.87 -4.43 -4.69
CA TRP A 41 4.11 -5.86 -4.76
C TRP A 41 4.19 -6.40 -3.34
N VAL A 42 3.39 -7.42 -3.07
CA VAL A 42 3.26 -8.00 -1.74
C VAL A 42 3.63 -9.47 -1.81
N GLU A 43 4.63 -9.88 -1.02
CA GLU A 43 4.94 -11.27 -0.78
C GLU A 43 3.94 -11.85 0.23
N GLU A 44 3.21 -12.91 -0.16
CA GLU A 44 2.20 -13.56 0.67
C GLU A 44 2.43 -15.08 0.83
N PRO A 45 2.16 -15.65 2.01
CA PRO A 45 2.11 -17.09 2.20
C PRO A 45 0.99 -17.77 1.38
N LEU A 46 1.26 -18.93 0.79
CA LEU A 46 0.23 -19.64 0.02
C LEU A 46 -0.65 -20.61 0.83
N ALA A 47 -0.28 -20.94 2.07
CA ALA A 47 -1.06 -21.88 2.89
C ALA A 47 -2.49 -21.39 3.13
N VAL A 48 -3.49 -22.27 2.97
CA VAL A 48 -4.92 -21.89 2.97
C VAL A 48 -5.40 -21.59 4.40
N GLU A 49 -4.76 -22.20 5.39
CA GLU A 49 -5.07 -22.06 6.81
C GLU A 49 -4.65 -20.69 7.39
N ILE A 50 -3.83 -19.91 6.67
CA ILE A 50 -3.41 -18.58 7.13
C ILE A 50 -4.55 -17.57 6.86
N PRO A 51 -5.08 -16.91 7.89
CA PRO A 51 -6.19 -15.97 7.74
C PRO A 51 -5.76 -14.73 6.94
N SER A 52 -6.73 -14.12 6.25
CA SER A 52 -6.55 -12.82 5.62
C SER A 52 -7.08 -11.71 6.52
N GLN A 53 -6.25 -10.69 6.73
CA GLN A 53 -6.62 -9.46 7.43
C GLN A 53 -6.65 -8.29 6.44
N PRO A 54 -7.65 -7.40 6.54
CA PRO A 54 -7.61 -6.20 5.75
C PRO A 54 -6.49 -5.28 6.27
N ARG A 55 -5.82 -4.58 5.36
CA ARG A 55 -4.79 -3.57 5.65
C ARG A 55 -5.12 -2.31 4.84
N LEU A 56 -4.86 -1.14 5.41
CA LEU A 56 -5.11 0.15 4.76
C LEU A 56 -3.79 0.75 4.29
N PHE A 57 -3.75 1.11 3.01
CA PHE A 57 -2.62 1.80 2.41
C PHE A 57 -3.01 3.17 1.90
N TYR A 58 -2.11 4.13 2.08
CA TYR A 58 -2.28 5.49 1.60
C TYR A 58 -1.11 5.88 0.72
N VAL A 59 -1.42 6.58 -0.37
CA VAL A 59 -0.42 7.23 -1.21
C VAL A 59 -0.43 8.71 -0.86
N VAL A 60 0.74 9.27 -0.58
CA VAL A 60 0.92 10.67 -0.17
C VAL A 60 1.99 11.29 -1.06
N MET A 61 1.74 12.47 -1.62
CA MET A 61 2.76 13.16 -2.43
C MET A 61 3.81 13.82 -1.56
N SER A 62 5.03 14.00 -2.06
CA SER A 62 6.06 14.76 -1.35
C SER A 62 5.58 16.15 -0.94
N GLY A 63 5.72 16.47 0.34
CA GLY A 63 5.29 17.75 0.92
C GLY A 63 3.86 17.77 1.46
N GLU A 64 3.08 16.71 1.25
CA GLU A 64 1.77 16.56 1.87
C GLU A 64 1.88 16.02 3.31
N PRO A 65 0.97 16.41 4.22
CA PRO A 65 0.96 15.92 5.59
C PRO A 65 0.57 14.44 5.65
N VAL A 66 1.14 13.73 6.62
CA VAL A 66 0.79 12.34 6.96
C VAL A 66 0.62 12.23 8.48
N PRO A 67 -0.36 11.47 8.99
CA PRO A 67 -0.49 11.20 10.42
C PRO A 67 0.78 10.56 11.01
N GLU A 68 1.09 10.87 12.27
CA GLU A 68 2.32 10.42 12.93
C GLU A 68 2.37 8.90 13.18
N ASP A 69 1.21 8.27 13.29
CA ASP A 69 1.04 6.85 13.56
C ASP A 69 1.07 5.97 12.30
N TYR A 70 1.18 6.58 11.11
CA TYR A 70 1.27 5.84 9.86
C TYR A 70 2.68 5.28 9.66
N CYS A 71 2.75 4.01 9.27
CA CYS A 71 4.00 3.33 9.00
C CYS A 71 4.43 3.56 7.55
N TYR A 72 5.58 4.20 7.35
CA TYR A 72 6.17 4.36 6.02
C TYR A 72 6.62 3.00 5.46
N LEU A 73 6.28 2.71 4.21
CA LEU A 73 6.62 1.46 3.55
C LEU A 73 7.67 1.63 2.44
N ASP A 74 7.41 2.53 1.49
CA ASP A 74 8.27 2.71 0.31
C ASP A 74 7.93 4.02 -0.43
N THR A 75 8.75 4.38 -1.42
CA THR A 75 8.50 5.51 -2.32
C THR A 75 8.52 5.08 -3.78
N ALA A 76 7.46 5.40 -4.50
CA ALA A 76 7.36 5.27 -5.94
C ALA A 76 7.66 6.61 -6.62
N LEU A 77 8.63 6.63 -7.53
CA LEU A 77 9.01 7.83 -8.29
C LEU A 77 8.37 7.83 -9.68
N ASP A 78 7.89 8.99 -10.14
CA ASP A 78 7.62 9.18 -11.57
C ASP A 78 8.98 9.31 -12.30
N PRO A 79 9.33 8.40 -13.23
CA PRO A 79 10.61 8.47 -13.94
C PRO A 79 10.71 9.63 -14.94
N PHE A 80 9.59 10.28 -15.31
CA PHE A 80 9.54 11.37 -16.27
C PHE A 80 9.15 12.72 -15.64
N GLY A 81 8.55 12.70 -14.45
CA GLY A 81 8.11 13.87 -13.71
C GLY A 81 8.93 14.12 -12.43
N PRO A 82 8.77 15.29 -11.80
CA PRO A 82 9.35 15.56 -10.48
C PRO A 82 8.59 14.87 -9.32
N GLU A 83 7.49 14.18 -9.60
CA GLU A 83 6.59 13.63 -8.58
C GLU A 83 7.17 12.39 -7.90
N ALA A 84 7.05 12.37 -6.56
CA ALA A 84 7.31 11.21 -5.74
C ALA A 84 6.08 10.90 -4.89
N TYR A 85 5.74 9.62 -4.83
CA TYR A 85 4.56 9.08 -4.18
C TYR A 85 5.01 8.15 -3.05
N HIS A 86 4.74 8.55 -1.82
CA HIS A 86 5.11 7.81 -0.62
C HIS A 86 3.95 6.88 -0.21
N VAL A 87 4.26 5.61 0.02
CA VAL A 87 3.30 4.62 0.44
C VAL A 87 3.40 4.44 1.95
N PHE A 88 2.26 4.62 2.61
CA PHE A 88 2.11 4.40 4.05
C PHE A 88 1.07 3.30 4.30
N GLU A 89 1.22 2.66 5.44
CA GLU A 89 0.19 1.82 6.05
C GLU A 89 -0.37 2.49 7.29
N ALA A 90 -1.70 2.56 7.37
CA ALA A 90 -2.38 3.06 8.55
C ALA A 90 -2.51 1.97 9.63
N PRO A 91 -2.57 2.35 10.91
CA PRO A 91 -2.72 1.40 12.00
C PRO A 91 -4.11 0.70 11.96
N GLU A 92 -4.22 -0.43 12.66
CA GLU A 92 -5.44 -1.26 12.64
C GLU A 92 -6.68 -0.53 13.17
N GLU A 93 -6.50 0.45 14.05
CA GLU A 93 -7.58 1.27 14.60
C GLU A 93 -8.35 2.03 13.49
N GLU A 94 -7.64 2.52 12.48
CA GLU A 94 -8.26 3.29 11.40
C GLU A 94 -9.02 2.40 10.40
N LEU A 95 -8.60 1.14 10.26
CA LEU A 95 -9.31 0.13 9.47
C LEU A 95 -10.74 -0.13 9.98
N ASN A 96 -10.94 0.03 11.28
CA ASN A 96 -12.23 -0.15 11.95
C ASN A 96 -13.14 1.07 11.77
N LEU A 97 -12.58 2.27 11.66
CA LEU A 97 -13.31 3.51 11.40
C LEU A 97 -13.73 3.63 9.93
N SER A 98 -12.91 3.13 9.00
CA SER A 98 -13.21 3.14 7.56
C SER A 98 -14.25 2.09 7.12
N ALA A 99 -14.74 1.25 8.04
CA ALA A 99 -15.68 0.15 7.78
C ALA A 99 -17.11 0.41 8.26
N ALA A 100 -17.33 1.54 8.96
CA ALA A 100 -18.62 2.01 9.47
C ALA A 100 -19.23 3.04 8.53
#